data_AF-A0A945M2R8-F1
#
_entry.id   AF-A0A945M2R8-F1
#
_cell.length_a   1.000
_cell.length_b   1.000
_cell.length_c   1.000
_cell.angle_alpha   90.00
_cell.angle_beta   90.00
_cell.angle_gamma   90.00
#
_symmetry.space_group_name_H-M   'P 1'
#
loop_
_entity.id
_entity.type
_entity.pdbx_description
1 polymer ?
#
loop_
_entity_poly.entity_id
_entity_poly.type
_entity_poly.pdbx_seq_one_letter_code
_entity_poly.pdbx_strand_id
1 'polypeptide(L)'
;MAYKLIGKNFTPPDVRAKITGKAKYAEDFKADGMVYIKMLLSPMPNANVISMDASEALDMDGVIDILTADDVPAPPPPADPMLTNNPKYAGQPILAIAAVDEATAAEALEKIKITYEALPFTIDPLDSLYPGGPDVYDHINSATRGFKTKKIKWTARDFAVAGEDKLPMGEASKEWEYGDIEAGIKNAAYIIDESFVTASNSHHSMEPRSAFAYWENGKCHLHGSSQSQSFMMPGLSQMLGIPASDIIYVAEFCGGGFGSKGSPYPTMLLPAHMSRKIGRPCMLRITRAEEYYLGSARSGFQGNVKLGFNKKGRILAADLYIIQQNGPNSGFPDLASAGGALS
;
A
#
# COMPACT_ATOMS: atom_id res chain seq x y z
N MET A 1 7.56 44.75 14.45
CA MET A 1 6.41 44.72 13.52
C MET A 1 5.58 43.48 13.83
N ALA A 2 4.26 43.61 13.99
CA ALA A 2 3.39 42.45 14.16
C ALA A 2 3.07 41.85 12.78
N TYR A 3 3.30 40.55 12.59
CA TYR A 3 2.98 39.88 11.33
C TYR A 3 1.47 39.91 11.06
N LYS A 4 1.09 40.17 9.81
CA LYS A 4 -0.32 40.27 9.41
C LYS A 4 -1.04 38.92 9.54
N LEU A 5 -0.35 37.82 9.19
CA LEU A 5 -0.95 36.48 9.04
C LEU A 5 -0.28 35.39 9.92
N ILE A 6 1.01 35.50 10.21
CA ILE A 6 1.74 34.48 10.99
C ILE A 6 1.20 34.44 12.43
N GLY A 7 0.82 33.25 12.90
CA GLY A 7 0.28 33.02 14.25
C GLY A 7 -1.18 33.42 14.43
N LYS A 8 -1.93 33.70 13.36
CA LYS A 8 -3.35 34.10 13.42
C LYS A 8 -4.26 33.09 12.74
N ASN A 9 -5.48 32.97 13.27
CA ASN A 9 -6.55 32.23 12.63
C ASN A 9 -6.89 32.88 11.27
N PHE A 10 -7.08 32.06 10.25
CA PHE A 10 -7.55 32.48 8.93
C PHE A 10 -8.51 31.43 8.39
N THR A 11 -9.35 31.82 7.42
CA THR A 11 -10.17 30.86 6.68
C THR A 11 -9.36 30.33 5.48
N PRO A 12 -9.09 29.02 5.40
CA PRO A 12 -8.42 28.46 4.24
C PRO A 12 -9.21 28.73 2.95
N PRO A 13 -8.54 29.04 1.83
CA PRO A 13 -9.20 29.46 0.60
C PRO A 13 -10.10 28.39 -0.02
N ASP A 14 -9.88 27.12 0.31
CA ASP A 14 -10.60 25.96 -0.20
C ASP A 14 -11.87 25.61 0.59
N VAL A 15 -12.11 26.24 1.76
CA VAL A 15 -13.25 25.95 2.64
C VAL A 15 -14.59 26.20 1.95
N ARG A 16 -14.72 27.28 1.17
CA ARG A 16 -16.00 27.64 0.54
C ARG A 16 -16.50 26.54 -0.36
N ALA A 17 -15.64 25.95 -1.18
CA ALA A 17 -16.01 24.88 -2.09
C ALA A 17 -16.48 23.62 -1.33
N LYS A 18 -15.80 23.28 -0.22
CA LYS A 18 -16.14 22.13 0.64
C LYS A 18 -17.53 22.28 1.26
N ILE A 19 -17.84 23.44 1.84
CA ILE A 19 -19.13 23.66 2.54
C ILE A 19 -20.32 23.87 1.59
N THR A 20 -20.07 24.23 0.33
CA THR A 20 -21.14 24.39 -0.68
C THR A 20 -21.33 23.15 -1.56
N GLY A 21 -20.58 22.06 -1.34
CA GLY A 21 -20.59 20.88 -2.22
C GLY A 21 -20.05 21.16 -3.64
N LYS A 22 -19.23 22.21 -3.79
CA LYS A 22 -18.61 22.58 -5.08
C LYS A 22 -17.19 22.05 -5.23
N ALA A 23 -16.60 21.55 -4.14
CA ALA A 23 -15.34 20.83 -4.18
C ALA A 23 -15.51 19.57 -5.04
N LYS A 24 -14.59 19.34 -5.96
CA LYS A 24 -14.57 18.16 -6.83
C LYS A 24 -13.50 17.18 -6.37
N TYR A 25 -13.94 16.01 -5.94
CA TYR A 25 -13.12 14.83 -5.69
C TYR A 25 -13.03 13.99 -6.97
N ALA A 26 -12.12 13.02 -7.03
CA ALA A 26 -11.89 12.25 -8.26
C ALA A 26 -13.15 11.55 -8.79
N GLU A 27 -14.04 11.10 -7.89
CA GLU A 27 -15.31 10.46 -8.24
C GLU A 27 -16.42 11.39 -8.72
N ASP A 28 -16.26 12.72 -8.55
CA ASP A 28 -17.24 13.73 -8.95
C ASP A 28 -17.12 14.17 -10.42
N PHE A 29 -16.06 13.72 -11.09
CA PHE A 29 -15.85 13.97 -12.52
C PHE A 29 -16.73 13.02 -13.34
N LYS A 30 -17.26 13.55 -14.44
CA LYS A 30 -18.17 12.87 -15.37
C LYS A 30 -17.79 13.25 -16.80
N ALA A 31 -17.98 12.32 -17.72
CA ALA A 31 -17.88 12.56 -19.15
C ALA A 31 -18.95 11.73 -19.87
N ASP A 32 -19.36 12.19 -21.05
CA ASP A 32 -20.35 11.49 -21.84
C ASP A 32 -19.84 10.11 -22.25
N GLY A 33 -20.74 9.12 -22.18
CA GLY A 33 -20.42 7.73 -22.50
C GLY A 33 -19.47 7.05 -21.51
N MET A 34 -19.21 7.64 -20.34
CA MET A 34 -18.36 6.99 -19.33
C MET A 34 -18.91 5.64 -18.87
N VAL A 35 -18.02 4.76 -18.44
CA VAL A 35 -18.32 3.43 -17.90
C VAL A 35 -17.71 3.27 -16.50
N TYR A 36 -18.16 2.27 -15.77
CA TYR A 36 -17.75 1.99 -14.40
C TYR A 36 -16.95 0.72 -14.32
N ILE A 37 -15.88 0.76 -13.54
CA ILE A 37 -14.99 -0.36 -13.31
C ILE A 37 -15.26 -0.97 -11.94
N LYS A 38 -15.33 -2.31 -11.89
CA LYS A 38 -15.24 -3.11 -10.66
C LYS A 38 -14.14 -4.16 -10.82
N MET A 39 -13.57 -4.59 -9.69
CA MET A 39 -12.45 -5.53 -9.68
C MET A 39 -12.87 -6.86 -9.08
N LEU A 40 -12.42 -7.96 -9.70
CA LEU A 40 -12.41 -9.26 -9.05
C LEU A 40 -11.21 -9.28 -8.09
N LEU A 41 -11.48 -9.30 -6.79
CA LEU A 41 -10.44 -9.35 -5.76
C LEU A 41 -10.21 -10.79 -5.28
N SER A 42 -8.96 -11.15 -5.02
CA SER A 42 -8.61 -12.47 -4.50
C SER A 42 -9.27 -12.72 -3.14
N PRO A 43 -9.98 -13.84 -2.94
CA PRO A 43 -10.38 -14.27 -1.60
C PRO A 43 -9.22 -14.96 -0.85
N MET A 44 -8.13 -15.29 -1.54
CA MET A 44 -7.04 -16.10 -1.03
C MET A 44 -5.85 -15.23 -0.56
N PRO A 45 -5.20 -15.57 0.57
CA PRO A 45 -4.01 -14.87 1.07
C PRO A 45 -2.75 -15.17 0.27
N ASN A 46 -2.65 -16.34 -0.36
CA ASN A 46 -1.62 -16.67 -1.35
C ASN A 46 -2.16 -17.79 -2.24
N ALA A 47 -2.17 -17.60 -3.56
CA ALA A 47 -2.66 -18.60 -4.50
C ALA A 47 -2.10 -18.40 -5.91
N ASN A 48 -2.23 -19.43 -6.73
CA ASN A 48 -2.18 -19.33 -8.19
C ASN A 48 -3.60 -19.39 -8.75
N VAL A 49 -3.90 -18.54 -9.74
CA VAL A 49 -5.08 -18.68 -10.59
C VAL A 49 -4.76 -19.73 -11.65
N ILE A 50 -5.42 -20.88 -11.58
CA ILE A 50 -5.19 -22.03 -12.48
C ILE A 50 -6.00 -21.87 -13.77
N SER A 51 -7.23 -21.39 -13.64
CA SER A 51 -8.11 -21.10 -14.77
C SER A 51 -9.11 -20.01 -14.41
N MET A 52 -9.52 -19.24 -15.41
CA MET A 52 -10.52 -18.20 -15.29
C MET A 52 -11.36 -18.17 -16.58
N ASP A 53 -12.68 -18.22 -16.44
CA ASP A 53 -13.66 -18.12 -17.52
C ASP A 53 -14.61 -16.95 -17.23
N ALA A 54 -14.52 -15.92 -18.07
CA ALA A 54 -15.34 -14.72 -17.99
C ALA A 54 -16.36 -14.64 -19.15
N SER A 55 -16.57 -15.72 -19.91
CA SER A 55 -17.48 -15.72 -21.08
C SER A 55 -18.89 -15.29 -20.72
N GLU A 56 -19.48 -15.87 -19.67
CA GLU A 56 -20.83 -15.51 -19.19
C GLU A 56 -20.91 -14.04 -18.77
N ALA A 57 -19.85 -13.49 -18.17
CA ALA A 57 -19.78 -12.08 -17.79
C ALA A 57 -19.71 -11.15 -19.01
N LEU A 58 -18.91 -11.51 -20.02
CA LEU A 58 -18.74 -10.74 -21.26
C LEU A 58 -19.99 -10.74 -22.15
N ASP A 59 -20.81 -11.79 -22.06
CA ASP A 59 -22.07 -11.89 -22.82
C ASP A 59 -23.23 -11.10 -22.18
N MET A 60 -23.05 -10.53 -20.98
CA MET A 60 -24.09 -9.74 -20.31
C MET A 60 -24.30 -8.39 -20.99
N ASP A 61 -25.58 -8.00 -21.17
CA ASP A 61 -25.92 -6.66 -21.67
C ASP A 61 -25.37 -5.58 -20.73
N GLY A 62 -24.78 -4.54 -21.33
CA GLY A 62 -24.14 -3.45 -20.61
C GLY A 62 -22.70 -3.71 -20.13
N VAL A 63 -22.18 -4.94 -20.20
CA VAL A 63 -20.73 -5.21 -20.03
C VAL A 63 -19.99 -4.83 -21.30
N ILE A 64 -18.88 -4.12 -21.15
CA ILE A 64 -18.11 -3.59 -22.28
C ILE A 64 -16.87 -4.43 -22.56
N ASP A 65 -16.04 -4.64 -21.54
CA ASP A 65 -14.80 -5.42 -21.65
C ASP A 65 -14.23 -5.71 -20.24
N ILE A 66 -13.19 -6.53 -20.19
CA ILE A 66 -12.39 -6.83 -19.02
C ILE A 66 -10.92 -6.43 -19.23
N LEU A 67 -10.18 -6.25 -18.15
CA LEU A 67 -8.72 -6.25 -18.12
C LEU A 67 -8.24 -7.42 -17.28
N THR A 68 -7.26 -8.16 -17.79
CA THR A 68 -6.54 -9.18 -17.03
C THR A 68 -5.11 -8.71 -16.74
N ALA A 69 -4.34 -9.52 -16.00
CA ALA A 69 -2.92 -9.27 -15.77
C ALA A 69 -2.09 -9.11 -17.06
N ASP A 70 -2.53 -9.68 -18.18
CA ASP A 70 -1.82 -9.59 -19.46
C ASP A 70 -2.06 -8.24 -20.17
N ASP A 71 -3.11 -7.51 -19.80
CA ASP A 71 -3.46 -6.21 -20.40
C ASP A 71 -2.73 -5.02 -19.75
N VAL A 72 -1.97 -5.27 -18.67
CA VAL A 72 -1.32 -4.24 -17.86
C VAL A 72 0.14 -4.58 -17.57
N PRO A 73 1.03 -3.58 -17.42
CA PRO A 73 2.42 -3.84 -17.02
C PRO A 73 2.51 -4.59 -15.68
N ALA A 74 3.31 -5.65 -15.67
CA ALA A 74 3.64 -6.42 -14.47
C ALA A 74 4.98 -5.94 -13.89
N PRO A 75 4.99 -5.22 -12.75
CA PRO A 75 6.24 -4.84 -12.11
C PRO A 75 6.88 -6.07 -11.41
N PRO A 76 8.21 -6.12 -11.29
CA PRO A 76 8.88 -7.21 -10.59
C PRO A 76 8.58 -7.15 -9.09
N PRO A 77 8.47 -8.31 -8.40
CA PRO A 77 8.39 -8.34 -6.94
C PRO A 77 9.56 -7.60 -6.30
N PRO A 78 9.35 -6.92 -5.16
CA PRO A 78 8.12 -6.84 -4.35
C PRO A 78 7.32 -5.55 -4.60
N ALA A 79 7.25 -5.10 -5.86
CA ALA A 79 6.34 -4.03 -6.25
C ALA A 79 4.92 -4.60 -6.48
N ASP A 80 3.90 -3.83 -6.10
CA ASP A 80 2.51 -4.28 -6.17
C ASP A 80 1.97 -4.14 -7.61
N PRO A 81 1.52 -5.23 -8.26
CA PRO A 81 0.91 -5.16 -9.58
C PRO A 81 -0.50 -4.55 -9.56
N MET A 82 -0.98 -4.08 -10.72
CA MET A 82 -2.37 -3.62 -10.88
C MET A 82 -3.36 -4.77 -10.86
N LEU A 83 -3.02 -5.86 -11.54
CA LEU A 83 -3.78 -7.10 -11.68
C LEU A 83 -2.78 -8.26 -11.65
N THR A 84 -3.15 -9.42 -11.10
CA THR A 84 -2.25 -10.58 -11.01
C THR A 84 -2.98 -11.92 -11.12
N ASN A 85 -2.31 -12.91 -11.69
CA ASN A 85 -2.73 -14.32 -11.65
C ASN A 85 -2.14 -15.08 -10.45
N ASN A 86 -1.31 -14.44 -9.63
CA ASN A 86 -0.70 -15.07 -8.46
C ASN A 86 -0.86 -14.16 -7.22
N PRO A 87 -2.10 -13.99 -6.71
CA PRO A 87 -2.36 -13.10 -5.58
C PRO A 87 -1.56 -13.52 -4.33
N LYS A 88 -1.05 -12.51 -3.61
CA LYS A 88 -0.18 -12.59 -2.43
C LYS A 88 -0.81 -11.99 -1.17
N TYR A 89 -2.06 -11.58 -1.27
CA TYR A 89 -2.91 -11.19 -0.14
C TYR A 89 -4.40 -11.28 -0.52
N ALA A 90 -5.25 -11.48 0.48
CA ALA A 90 -6.69 -11.39 0.30
C ALA A 90 -7.06 -9.94 -0.03
N GLY A 91 -7.83 -9.74 -1.09
CA GLY A 91 -8.18 -8.44 -1.64
C GLY A 91 -7.26 -7.95 -2.76
N GLN A 92 -6.22 -8.70 -3.15
CA GLN A 92 -5.38 -8.31 -4.29
C GLN A 92 -6.18 -8.43 -5.61
N PRO A 93 -6.16 -7.40 -6.48
CA PRO A 93 -6.92 -7.45 -7.74
C PRO A 93 -6.40 -8.50 -8.72
N ILE A 94 -7.31 -9.28 -9.31
CA ILE A 94 -7.03 -10.31 -10.32
C ILE A 94 -7.45 -9.83 -11.72
N LEU A 95 -8.63 -9.23 -11.81
CA LEU A 95 -9.24 -8.76 -13.05
C LEU A 95 -10.05 -7.49 -12.78
N ALA A 96 -10.27 -6.66 -13.80
CA ALA A 96 -11.20 -5.53 -13.75
C ALA A 96 -12.25 -5.63 -14.87
N ILE A 97 -13.54 -5.47 -14.56
CA ILE A 97 -14.65 -5.39 -15.53
C ILE A 97 -15.04 -3.93 -15.72
N ALA A 98 -15.32 -3.52 -16.96
CA ALA A 98 -16.03 -2.27 -17.27
C ALA A 98 -17.46 -2.53 -17.75
N ALA A 99 -18.43 -1.83 -17.17
CA ALA A 99 -19.83 -1.87 -17.57
C ALA A 99 -20.48 -0.48 -17.56
N VAL A 100 -21.67 -0.35 -18.16
CA VAL A 100 -22.39 0.93 -18.26
C VAL A 100 -22.79 1.53 -16.90
N ASP A 101 -22.91 0.71 -15.87
CA ASP A 101 -23.12 1.11 -14.48
C ASP A 101 -22.45 0.14 -13.49
N GLU A 102 -22.37 0.53 -12.22
CA GLU A 102 -21.72 -0.28 -11.18
C GLU A 102 -22.50 -1.55 -10.82
N ALA A 103 -23.83 -1.57 -10.99
CA ALA A 103 -24.65 -2.73 -10.65
C ALA A 103 -24.38 -3.85 -11.65
N THR A 104 -24.40 -3.53 -12.95
CA THR A 104 -24.05 -4.44 -14.04
C THR A 104 -22.62 -4.95 -13.88
N ALA A 105 -21.66 -4.07 -13.54
CA ALA A 105 -20.28 -4.48 -13.31
C ALA A 105 -20.16 -5.46 -12.12
N ALA A 106 -20.90 -5.23 -11.03
CA ALA A 106 -20.90 -6.12 -9.87
C ALA A 106 -21.57 -7.46 -10.17
N GLU A 107 -22.71 -7.48 -10.86
CA GLU A 107 -23.37 -8.72 -11.28
C GLU A 107 -22.50 -9.55 -12.23
N ALA A 108 -21.77 -8.90 -13.14
CA ALA A 108 -20.86 -9.56 -14.07
C ALA A 108 -19.69 -10.25 -13.35
N LEU A 109 -19.18 -9.68 -12.25
CA LEU A 109 -18.12 -10.33 -11.47
C LEU A 109 -18.57 -11.68 -10.89
N GLU A 110 -19.84 -11.80 -10.47
CA GLU A 110 -20.40 -13.05 -9.94
C GLU A 110 -20.54 -14.15 -11.02
N LYS A 111 -20.44 -13.78 -12.30
CA LYS A 111 -20.48 -14.73 -13.43
C LYS A 111 -19.12 -15.27 -13.82
N ILE A 112 -18.04 -14.72 -13.27
CA ILE A 112 -16.68 -15.22 -13.53
C ILE A 112 -16.47 -16.52 -12.77
N LYS A 113 -16.10 -17.58 -13.49
CA LYS A 113 -15.70 -18.86 -12.92
C LYS A 113 -14.19 -18.88 -12.80
N ILE A 114 -13.68 -19.07 -11.58
CA ILE A 114 -12.25 -19.03 -11.30
C ILE A 114 -11.83 -20.22 -10.43
N THR A 115 -10.70 -20.83 -10.78
CA THR A 115 -10.10 -21.94 -10.01
C THR A 115 -8.77 -21.48 -9.43
N TYR A 116 -8.61 -21.67 -8.12
CA TYR A 116 -7.40 -21.34 -7.39
C TYR A 116 -6.66 -22.60 -6.94
N GLU A 117 -5.34 -22.54 -6.98
CA GLU A 117 -4.46 -23.41 -6.19
C GLU A 117 -3.96 -22.61 -4.98
N ALA A 118 -4.38 -23.00 -3.79
CA ALA A 118 -3.94 -22.36 -2.56
C ALA A 118 -2.45 -22.63 -2.30
N LEU A 119 -1.71 -21.59 -1.92
CA LEU A 119 -0.31 -21.70 -1.56
C LEU A 119 -0.10 -21.41 -0.06
N PRO A 120 0.98 -21.91 0.55
CA PRO A 120 1.34 -21.54 1.92
C PRO A 120 1.47 -20.03 2.07
N PHE A 121 0.99 -19.49 3.19
CA PHE A 121 1.09 -18.07 3.52
C PHE A 121 1.53 -17.91 4.98
N THR A 122 1.96 -16.70 5.33
CA THR A 122 2.25 -16.31 6.72
C THR A 122 1.58 -14.98 7.03
N ILE A 123 1.17 -14.82 8.28
CA ILE A 123 0.65 -13.56 8.83
C ILE A 123 1.56 -12.99 9.92
N ASP A 124 2.41 -13.82 10.53
CA ASP A 124 3.38 -13.40 11.52
C ASP A 124 4.77 -13.29 10.85
N PRO A 125 5.44 -12.12 10.89
CA PRO A 125 6.81 -12.01 10.39
C PRO A 125 7.79 -12.97 11.11
N LEU A 126 7.54 -13.37 12.36
CA LEU A 126 8.38 -14.35 13.06
C LEU A 126 8.31 -15.73 12.42
N ASP A 127 7.12 -16.17 11.99
CA ASP A 127 6.95 -17.42 11.24
C ASP A 127 7.71 -17.36 9.91
N SER A 128 7.71 -16.19 9.25
CA SER A 128 8.52 -16.00 8.03
C SER A 128 10.02 -16.05 8.33
N LEU A 129 10.47 -15.57 9.48
CA LEU A 129 11.89 -15.57 9.84
C LEU A 129 12.38 -16.95 10.35
N TYR A 130 11.48 -17.80 10.83
CA TYR A 130 11.81 -19.14 11.34
C TYR A 130 12.39 -20.07 10.24
N PRO A 131 13.35 -20.97 10.57
CA PRO A 131 13.85 -21.97 9.62
C PRO A 131 12.73 -22.76 8.94
N GLY A 132 12.68 -22.73 7.60
CA GLY A 132 11.66 -23.44 6.83
C GLY A 132 10.26 -22.82 6.87
N GLY A 133 10.09 -21.68 7.55
CA GLY A 133 8.82 -20.95 7.54
C GLY A 133 8.41 -20.47 6.15
N PRO A 134 7.11 -20.25 5.89
CA PRO A 134 6.65 -19.84 4.58
C PRO A 134 7.08 -18.40 4.24
N ASP A 135 7.41 -18.18 2.98
CA ASP A 135 7.68 -16.86 2.42
C ASP A 135 6.68 -16.55 1.30
N VAL A 136 6.36 -15.27 1.11
CA VAL A 136 5.49 -14.83 0.00
C VAL A 136 6.18 -15.05 -1.37
N TYR A 137 7.49 -14.85 -1.42
CA TYR A 137 8.34 -15.07 -2.59
C TYR A 137 9.54 -15.94 -2.24
N ASP A 138 9.95 -16.81 -3.14
CA ASP A 138 11.00 -17.82 -2.91
C ASP A 138 12.34 -17.23 -2.41
N HIS A 139 12.68 -16.03 -2.87
CA HIS A 139 13.97 -15.39 -2.63
C HIS A 139 13.87 -14.06 -1.85
N ILE A 140 12.69 -13.69 -1.36
CA ILE A 140 12.45 -12.38 -0.74
C ILE A 140 11.46 -12.52 0.42
N ASN A 141 11.90 -12.17 1.63
CA ASN A 141 11.03 -11.93 2.78
C ASN A 141 11.40 -10.68 3.60
N SER A 142 12.50 -10.02 3.27
CA SER A 142 12.86 -8.70 3.76
C SER A 142 12.91 -7.71 2.59
N ALA A 143 11.88 -6.89 2.48
CA ALA A 143 11.77 -5.81 1.51
C ALA A 143 11.32 -4.52 2.19
N THR A 144 12.06 -3.43 2.01
CA THR A 144 11.70 -2.10 2.51
C THR A 144 12.33 -1.04 1.61
N ARG A 145 11.58 0.03 1.31
CA ARG A 145 12.11 1.14 0.51
C ARG A 145 13.43 1.68 1.10
N GLY A 146 14.49 1.73 0.29
CA GLY A 146 15.81 2.19 0.72
C GLY A 146 16.69 1.12 1.38
N PHE A 147 16.23 -0.13 1.42
CA PHE A 147 16.96 -1.28 1.92
C PHE A 147 17.21 -2.26 0.78
N LYS A 148 18.29 -3.05 0.87
CA LYS A 148 18.52 -4.12 -0.08
C LYS A 148 17.52 -5.24 0.18
N THR A 149 16.75 -5.60 -0.83
CA THR A 149 15.85 -6.75 -0.78
C THR A 149 16.67 -8.04 -0.64
N LYS A 150 16.32 -8.88 0.35
CA LYS A 150 16.97 -10.17 0.58
C LYS A 150 16.02 -11.17 1.24
N LYS A 151 16.42 -12.44 1.26
CA LYS A 151 15.85 -13.48 2.12
C LYS A 151 16.66 -13.57 3.40
N ILE A 152 15.98 -13.60 4.54
CA ILE A 152 16.55 -13.79 5.87
C ILE A 152 15.81 -14.93 6.53
N LYS A 153 16.56 -15.90 7.04
CA LYS A 153 16.04 -16.93 7.93
C LYS A 153 16.96 -16.98 9.13
N TRP A 154 16.39 -16.82 10.31
CA TRP A 154 17.13 -17.00 11.56
C TRP A 154 17.31 -18.49 11.85
N THR A 155 18.11 -18.81 12.86
CA THR A 155 18.31 -20.19 13.31
C THR A 155 17.27 -20.58 14.36
N ALA A 156 16.98 -21.87 14.50
CA ALA A 156 16.12 -22.35 15.58
C ALA A 156 16.66 -21.98 16.98
N ARG A 157 17.98 -21.77 17.09
CA ARG A 157 18.62 -21.32 18.33
C ARG A 157 18.25 -19.89 18.70
N ASP A 158 18.10 -19.00 17.71
CA ASP A 158 17.73 -17.59 17.96
C ASP A 158 16.35 -17.50 18.62
N PHE A 159 15.44 -18.40 18.26
CA PHE A 159 14.14 -18.56 18.92
C PHE A 159 14.25 -19.24 20.29
N ALA A 160 14.99 -20.34 20.38
CA ALA A 160 15.10 -21.11 21.63
C ALA A 160 15.78 -20.32 22.77
N VAL A 161 16.74 -19.43 22.46
CA VAL A 161 17.45 -18.62 23.45
C VAL A 161 16.58 -17.51 24.04
N ALA A 162 15.64 -16.96 23.28
CA ALA A 162 14.74 -15.93 23.77
C ALA A 162 13.77 -16.44 24.85
N GLY A 163 13.38 -17.72 24.76
CA GLY A 163 12.37 -18.31 25.64
C GLY A 163 10.96 -17.84 25.28
N GLU A 164 10.00 -18.04 26.19
CA GLU A 164 8.58 -17.68 25.96
C GLU A 164 8.26 -16.21 26.30
N ASP A 165 9.10 -15.56 27.10
CA ASP A 165 8.82 -14.23 27.67
C ASP A 165 9.48 -13.07 26.91
N LYS A 166 10.30 -13.34 25.89
CA LYS A 166 11.01 -12.32 25.11
C LYS A 166 10.86 -12.55 23.61
N LEU A 167 10.88 -11.44 22.86
CA LEU A 167 10.93 -11.50 21.41
C LEU A 167 12.25 -12.14 20.95
N PRO A 168 12.22 -13.15 20.07
CA PRO A 168 13.43 -13.63 19.41
C PRO A 168 14.05 -12.54 18.54
N MET A 169 15.38 -12.51 18.51
CA MET A 169 16.17 -11.57 17.71
C MET A 169 17.26 -12.34 16.99
N GLY A 170 17.38 -12.15 15.68
CA GLY A 170 18.44 -12.72 14.86
C GLY A 170 19.09 -11.68 13.96
N GLU A 171 19.64 -12.13 12.82
CA GLU A 171 20.26 -11.23 11.83
C GLU A 171 19.29 -10.12 11.39
N ALA A 172 19.70 -8.86 11.52
CA ALA A 172 18.93 -7.73 11.04
C ALA A 172 19.20 -7.42 9.56
N SER A 173 18.22 -6.84 8.88
CA SER A 173 18.39 -6.39 7.49
C SER A 173 19.34 -5.21 7.35
N LYS A 174 19.44 -4.39 8.41
CA LYS A 174 20.28 -3.20 8.49
C LYS A 174 20.55 -2.90 9.97
N GLU A 175 21.77 -2.50 10.25
CA GLU A 175 22.23 -2.09 11.57
C GLU A 175 22.99 -0.76 11.43
N TRP A 176 22.92 0.06 12.48
CA TRP A 176 23.76 1.25 12.64
C TRP A 176 23.88 1.57 14.12
N GLU A 177 24.96 2.22 14.50
CA GLU A 177 25.23 2.65 15.87
C GLU A 177 25.73 4.10 15.87
N TYR A 178 25.43 4.83 16.95
CA TYR A 178 26.02 6.13 17.22
C TYR A 178 26.45 6.22 18.69
N GLY A 179 27.73 6.50 18.92
CA GLY A 179 28.30 6.55 20.27
C GLY A 179 28.86 5.21 20.73
N ASP A 180 28.76 4.95 22.04
CA ASP A 180 29.18 3.70 22.70
C ASP A 180 28.01 3.19 23.56
N ILE A 181 27.18 2.35 22.95
CA ILE A 181 25.95 1.84 23.58
C ILE A 181 26.27 0.93 24.75
N GLU A 182 27.29 0.06 24.61
CA GLU A 182 27.71 -0.87 25.65
C GLU A 182 28.17 -0.14 26.91
N ALA A 183 28.99 0.90 26.79
CA ALA A 183 29.42 1.71 27.92
C ALA A 183 28.24 2.44 28.58
N GLY A 184 27.29 2.95 27.78
CA GLY A 184 26.10 3.61 28.32
C GLY A 184 25.22 2.67 29.14
N ILE A 185 25.01 1.43 28.66
CA ILE A 185 24.29 0.38 29.42
C ILE A 185 25.07 -0.06 30.66
N LYS A 186 26.38 -0.29 30.55
CA LYS A 186 27.22 -0.70 31.69
C LYS A 186 27.24 0.34 32.82
N ASN A 187 27.19 1.63 32.47
CA ASN A 187 27.18 2.73 33.44
C ASN A 187 25.78 3.11 33.92
N ALA A 188 24.73 2.45 33.44
CA ALA A 188 23.36 2.71 33.86
C ALA A 188 23.15 2.27 35.31
N ALA A 189 22.45 3.12 36.06
CA ALA A 189 21.95 2.79 37.40
C ALA A 189 20.63 2.01 37.34
N TYR A 190 19.91 2.09 36.23
CA TYR A 190 18.67 1.38 35.97
C TYR A 190 18.57 1.03 34.48
N ILE A 191 18.12 -0.18 34.16
CA ILE A 191 17.96 -0.69 32.80
C ILE A 191 16.53 -1.18 32.62
N ILE A 192 15.90 -0.76 31.52
CA ILE A 192 14.67 -1.35 30.99
C ILE A 192 15.08 -2.18 29.78
N ASP A 193 14.60 -3.42 29.67
CA ASP A 193 14.85 -4.32 28.54
C ASP A 193 13.56 -5.10 28.25
N GLU A 194 12.73 -4.54 27.36
CA GLU A 194 11.35 -4.95 27.18
C GLU A 194 11.02 -5.21 25.71
N SER A 195 10.29 -6.29 25.47
CA SER A 195 9.70 -6.58 24.17
C SER A 195 8.41 -5.79 23.99
N PHE A 196 8.12 -5.41 22.75
CA PHE A 196 6.90 -4.66 22.41
C PHE A 196 6.32 -5.13 21.09
N VAL A 197 5.00 -4.94 20.95
CA VAL A 197 4.26 -5.15 19.71
C VAL A 197 3.37 -3.94 19.47
N THR A 198 3.36 -3.46 18.23
CA THR A 198 2.40 -2.46 17.75
C THR A 198 1.60 -3.05 16.60
N ALA A 199 0.28 -2.85 16.63
CA ALA A 199 -0.59 -3.32 15.56
C ALA A 199 -0.38 -2.49 14.28
N SER A 200 -0.58 -3.15 13.13
CA SER A 200 -0.77 -2.44 11.86
C SER A 200 -2.07 -1.63 11.89
N ASN A 201 -2.04 -0.41 11.37
CA ASN A 201 -3.21 0.49 11.39
C ASN A 201 -3.49 1.06 9.99
N SER A 202 -4.72 0.92 9.52
CA SER A 202 -5.16 1.59 8.30
C SER A 202 -5.38 3.09 8.52
N HIS A 203 -5.21 3.87 7.47
CA HIS A 203 -5.27 5.33 7.52
C HIS A 203 -6.70 5.89 7.58
N HIS A 204 -7.68 5.12 7.11
CA HIS A 204 -9.11 5.48 7.13
C HIS A 204 -9.43 6.90 6.64
N SER A 205 -8.88 7.31 5.50
CA SER A 205 -9.37 8.53 4.84
C SER A 205 -10.85 8.40 4.54
N MET A 206 -11.66 9.40 4.87
CA MET A 206 -13.12 9.34 4.72
C MET A 206 -13.57 9.15 3.27
N GLU A 207 -12.80 9.67 2.31
CA GLU A 207 -12.90 9.31 0.90
C GLU A 207 -12.09 8.02 0.66
N PRO A 208 -12.70 6.92 0.19
CA PRO A 208 -11.98 5.78 -0.37
C PRO A 208 -11.16 6.18 -1.61
N ARG A 209 -10.30 5.30 -2.13
CA ARG A 209 -9.66 5.57 -3.43
C ARG A 209 -10.68 5.59 -4.57
N SER A 210 -10.47 6.53 -5.47
CA SER A 210 -11.19 6.62 -6.73
C SER A 210 -10.29 7.21 -7.80
N ALA A 211 -10.55 6.82 -9.03
CA ALA A 211 -9.85 7.34 -10.20
C ALA A 211 -10.79 7.38 -11.39
N PHE A 212 -10.69 8.44 -12.17
CA PHE A 212 -11.40 8.61 -13.43
C PHE A 212 -10.38 8.92 -14.52
N ALA A 213 -10.48 8.26 -15.66
CA ALA A 213 -9.56 8.52 -16.75
C ALA A 213 -10.20 8.41 -18.13
N TYR A 214 -9.62 9.14 -19.08
CA TYR A 214 -9.92 9.03 -20.49
C TYR A 214 -8.71 9.41 -21.36
N TRP A 215 -8.76 9.02 -22.62
CA TRP A 215 -7.73 9.39 -23.60
C TRP A 215 -8.30 10.36 -24.64
N GLU A 216 -7.58 11.44 -24.89
CA GLU A 216 -7.95 12.45 -25.87
C GLU A 216 -6.69 13.00 -26.54
N ASN A 217 -6.69 13.07 -27.87
CA ASN A 217 -5.58 13.63 -28.65
C ASN A 217 -4.19 13.05 -28.29
N GLY A 218 -4.15 11.74 -28.02
CA GLY A 218 -2.92 11.02 -27.64
C GLY A 218 -2.46 11.22 -26.20
N LYS A 219 -3.24 11.92 -25.36
CA LYS A 219 -2.92 12.16 -23.94
C LYS A 219 -3.86 11.41 -23.01
N CYS A 220 -3.31 10.97 -21.88
CA CYS A 220 -4.08 10.38 -20.78
C CYS A 220 -4.51 11.47 -19.80
N HIS A 221 -5.81 11.71 -19.72
CA HIS A 221 -6.40 12.54 -18.68
C HIS A 221 -6.74 11.65 -17.49
N LEU A 222 -6.09 11.89 -16.34
CA LEU A 222 -6.24 11.08 -15.15
C LEU A 222 -6.62 11.96 -13.95
N HIS A 223 -7.82 11.75 -13.43
CA HIS A 223 -8.33 12.37 -12.23
C HIS A 223 -8.16 11.38 -11.08
N GLY A 224 -7.35 11.72 -10.07
CA GLY A 224 -6.99 10.78 -9.00
C GLY A 224 -7.19 11.36 -7.60
N SER A 225 -7.63 10.51 -6.68
CA SER A 225 -7.65 10.85 -5.25
C SER A 225 -6.23 10.77 -4.68
N SER A 226 -5.60 11.91 -4.41
CA SER A 226 -4.19 12.02 -4.02
C SER A 226 -3.87 13.21 -3.11
N GLN A 227 -2.85 13.05 -2.25
CA GLN A 227 -2.29 14.10 -1.40
C GLN A 227 -1.30 15.02 -2.14
N SER A 228 -0.85 14.64 -3.33
CA SER A 228 0.14 15.39 -4.10
C SER A 228 -0.20 15.39 -5.58
N GLN A 229 0.09 16.49 -6.28
CA GLN A 229 0.01 16.54 -7.73
C GLN A 229 1.36 16.20 -8.38
N SER A 230 2.45 16.80 -7.89
CA SER A 230 3.78 16.67 -8.51
C SER A 230 4.48 15.36 -8.16
N PHE A 231 4.34 14.86 -6.93
CA PHE A 231 5.01 13.63 -6.48
C PHE A 231 4.48 12.37 -7.18
N MET A 232 3.31 12.48 -7.81
CA MET A 232 2.67 11.39 -8.54
C MET A 232 3.31 11.13 -9.90
N MET A 233 3.71 12.20 -10.59
CA MET A 233 4.02 12.17 -12.03
C MET A 233 5.09 11.14 -12.43
N PRO A 234 6.23 10.98 -11.72
CA PRO A 234 7.23 9.99 -12.11
C PRO A 234 6.69 8.55 -12.05
N GLY A 235 5.94 8.22 -10.99
CA GLY A 235 5.37 6.88 -10.85
C GLY A 235 4.20 6.64 -11.81
N LEU A 236 3.35 7.66 -12.05
CA LEU A 236 2.28 7.57 -13.06
C LEU A 236 2.87 7.30 -14.46
N SER A 237 3.92 8.03 -14.84
CA SER A 237 4.63 7.84 -16.11
C SER A 237 5.21 6.43 -16.24
N GLN A 238 5.86 5.93 -15.18
CA GLN A 238 6.40 4.58 -15.13
C GLN A 238 5.31 3.51 -15.28
N MET A 239 4.19 3.65 -14.56
CA MET A 239 3.11 2.66 -14.54
C MET A 239 2.28 2.65 -15.81
N LEU A 240 2.04 3.80 -16.46
CA LEU A 240 1.38 3.88 -17.77
C LEU A 240 2.28 3.48 -18.93
N GLY A 241 3.60 3.57 -18.76
CA GLY A 241 4.57 3.37 -19.82
C GLY A 241 4.56 4.50 -20.87
N ILE A 242 4.19 5.72 -20.48
CA ILE A 242 4.17 6.91 -21.36
C ILE A 242 4.95 8.08 -20.74
N PRO A 243 5.46 9.03 -21.54
CA PRO A 243 6.10 10.23 -21.02
C PRO A 243 5.19 11.04 -20.10
N ALA A 244 5.75 11.64 -19.05
CA ALA A 244 4.98 12.50 -18.14
C ALA A 244 4.30 13.69 -18.84
N SER A 245 4.82 14.14 -19.98
CA SER A 245 4.23 15.20 -20.81
C SER A 245 2.89 14.82 -21.46
N ASP A 246 2.61 13.52 -21.53
CA ASP A 246 1.41 12.95 -22.15
C ASP A 246 0.36 12.56 -21.10
N ILE A 247 0.63 12.89 -19.83
CA ILE A 247 -0.28 12.70 -18.71
C ILE A 247 -0.80 14.06 -18.25
N ILE A 248 -2.11 14.25 -18.34
CA ILE A 248 -2.82 15.38 -17.72
C ILE A 248 -3.39 14.87 -16.40
N TYR A 249 -2.65 15.10 -15.32
CA TYR A 249 -3.06 14.67 -13.98
C TYR A 249 -3.84 15.76 -13.24
N VAL A 250 -5.03 15.40 -12.76
CA VAL A 250 -5.94 16.29 -12.02
C VAL A 250 -6.24 15.69 -10.64
N ALA A 251 -5.93 16.44 -9.59
CA ALA A 251 -6.32 16.11 -8.22
C ALA A 251 -6.72 17.41 -7.51
N GLU A 252 -7.99 17.81 -7.64
CA GLU A 252 -8.48 19.10 -7.12
C GLU A 252 -8.66 19.08 -5.60
N PHE A 253 -9.49 18.17 -5.09
CA PHE A 253 -9.69 17.94 -3.66
C PHE A 253 -9.34 16.51 -3.29
N CYS A 254 -8.84 16.33 -2.07
CA CYS A 254 -8.51 15.04 -1.47
C CYS A 254 -9.26 14.90 -0.14
N GLY A 255 -10.10 13.88 -0.01
CA GLY A 255 -10.93 13.61 1.18
C GLY A 255 -10.15 12.87 2.26
N GLY A 256 -8.93 13.36 2.52
CA GLY A 256 -7.95 12.74 3.39
C GLY A 256 -7.09 11.70 2.68
N GLY A 257 -5.89 11.50 3.23
CA GLY A 257 -4.97 10.45 2.80
C GLY A 257 -4.08 9.98 3.94
N PHE A 258 -3.65 10.92 4.81
CA PHE A 258 -2.90 10.62 6.04
C PHE A 258 -1.59 9.85 5.82
N GLY A 259 -1.04 9.91 4.59
CA GLY A 259 0.13 9.13 4.15
C GLY A 259 -0.23 8.09 3.09
N SER A 260 -1.48 7.61 3.08
CA SER A 260 -1.92 6.52 2.22
C SER A 260 -2.01 6.87 0.75
N LYS A 261 -2.32 8.13 0.44
CA LYS A 261 -2.49 8.61 -0.93
C LYS A 261 -1.37 9.58 -1.32
N GLY A 262 -0.17 9.39 -0.76
CA GLY A 262 1.00 10.24 -1.03
C GLY A 262 1.76 9.88 -2.31
N SER A 263 1.65 8.65 -2.77
CA SER A 263 2.29 8.08 -3.96
C SER A 263 1.23 7.52 -4.92
N PRO A 264 1.54 7.32 -6.21
CA PRO A 264 0.65 6.61 -7.11
C PRO A 264 0.45 5.18 -6.63
N TYR A 265 -0.77 4.69 -6.76
CA TYR A 265 -1.17 3.34 -6.36
C TYR A 265 -1.71 2.57 -7.56
N PRO A 266 -1.52 1.23 -7.64
CA PRO A 266 -1.83 0.44 -8.83
C PRO A 266 -3.24 0.65 -9.36
N THR A 267 -4.25 0.58 -8.50
CA THR A 267 -5.65 0.69 -8.92
C THR A 267 -6.03 2.04 -9.51
N MET A 268 -5.27 3.13 -9.26
CA MET A 268 -5.51 4.44 -9.88
C MET A 268 -5.40 4.39 -11.41
N LEU A 269 -4.63 3.43 -11.94
CA LEU A 269 -4.25 3.36 -13.35
C LEU A 269 -5.20 2.47 -14.16
N LEU A 270 -6.00 1.62 -13.51
CA LEU A 270 -6.95 0.73 -14.17
C LEU A 270 -7.93 1.48 -15.09
N PRO A 271 -8.53 2.63 -14.69
CA PRO A 271 -9.34 3.43 -15.60
C PRO A 271 -8.60 3.88 -16.86
N ALA A 272 -7.32 4.23 -16.75
CA ALA A 272 -6.55 4.69 -17.91
C ALA A 272 -6.28 3.53 -18.88
N HIS A 273 -5.88 2.36 -18.37
CA HIS A 273 -5.68 1.16 -19.20
C HIS A 273 -6.98 0.71 -19.87
N MET A 274 -8.08 0.65 -19.11
CA MET A 274 -9.38 0.24 -19.64
C MET A 274 -9.88 1.25 -20.68
N SER A 275 -9.79 2.54 -20.38
CA SER A 275 -10.20 3.59 -21.30
C SER A 275 -9.45 3.53 -22.62
N ARG A 276 -8.14 3.24 -22.59
CA ARG A 276 -7.33 3.04 -23.79
C ARG A 276 -7.82 1.86 -24.62
N LYS A 277 -8.22 0.77 -23.96
CA LYS A 277 -8.70 -0.46 -24.60
C LYS A 277 -10.05 -0.25 -25.29
N ILE A 278 -11.00 0.35 -24.58
CA ILE A 278 -12.40 0.43 -25.03
C ILE A 278 -12.77 1.75 -25.72
N GLY A 279 -11.89 2.76 -25.69
CA GLY A 279 -12.14 4.08 -26.28
C GLY A 279 -13.23 4.90 -25.56
N ARG A 280 -13.44 4.68 -24.26
CA ARG A 280 -14.47 5.37 -23.45
C ARG A 280 -13.90 5.88 -22.13
N PRO A 281 -14.40 6.99 -21.57
CA PRO A 281 -14.03 7.41 -20.23
C PRO A 281 -14.39 6.35 -19.19
N CYS A 282 -13.53 6.12 -18.19
CA CYS A 282 -13.69 5.06 -17.20
C CYS A 282 -13.61 5.62 -15.79
N MET A 283 -14.50 5.17 -14.91
CA MET A 283 -14.55 5.52 -13.49
C MET A 283 -14.33 4.27 -12.65
N LEU A 284 -13.35 4.29 -11.73
CA LEU A 284 -13.19 3.30 -10.67
C LEU A 284 -13.48 3.95 -9.32
N ARG A 285 -14.38 3.33 -8.55
CA ARG A 285 -14.64 3.66 -7.15
C ARG A 285 -14.60 2.38 -6.33
N ILE A 286 -13.70 2.35 -5.36
CA ILE A 286 -13.63 1.24 -4.42
C ILE A 286 -14.49 1.54 -3.20
N THR A 287 -15.02 0.49 -2.61
CA THR A 287 -15.80 0.53 -1.38
C THR A 287 -14.89 0.76 -0.18
N ARG A 288 -15.50 1.09 0.98
CA ARG A 288 -14.76 1.15 2.25
C ARG A 288 -14.09 -0.17 2.61
N ALA A 289 -14.71 -1.31 2.30
CA ALA A 289 -14.15 -2.62 2.61
C ALA A 289 -12.89 -2.88 1.75
N GLU A 290 -12.96 -2.56 0.46
CA GLU A 290 -11.84 -2.72 -0.48
C GLU A 290 -10.64 -1.83 -0.12
N GLU A 291 -10.89 -0.64 0.44
CA GLU A 291 -9.85 0.29 0.91
C GLU A 291 -8.94 -0.32 1.99
N TYR A 292 -9.40 -1.30 2.78
CA TYR A 292 -8.55 -1.99 3.76
C TYR A 292 -7.49 -2.88 3.10
N TYR A 293 -7.79 -3.44 1.94
CA TYR A 293 -6.86 -4.31 1.21
C TYR A 293 -5.94 -3.51 0.29
N LEU A 294 -6.51 -2.52 -0.40
CA LEU A 294 -5.83 -1.76 -1.46
C LEU A 294 -5.10 -0.52 -0.95
N GLY A 295 -5.46 -0.05 0.25
CA GLY A 295 -4.79 1.05 0.90
C GLY A 295 -3.50 0.61 1.58
N SER A 296 -2.60 1.57 1.76
CA SER A 296 -1.47 1.34 2.65
C SER A 296 -1.92 1.39 4.10
N ALA A 297 -1.10 0.83 4.99
CA ALA A 297 -1.25 0.91 6.44
C ALA A 297 0.07 1.40 7.05
N ARG A 298 -0.01 1.93 8.27
CA ARG A 298 1.16 1.96 9.15
C ARG A 298 1.51 0.51 9.49
N SER A 299 2.75 0.12 9.24
CA SER A 299 3.20 -1.24 9.48
C SER A 299 3.26 -1.52 10.99
N GLY A 300 2.84 -2.70 11.40
CA GLY A 300 3.03 -3.19 12.75
C GLY A 300 4.50 -3.51 13.02
N PHE A 301 4.94 -3.29 14.26
CA PHE A 301 6.26 -3.67 14.72
C PHE A 301 6.15 -4.78 15.75
N GLN A 302 7.10 -5.70 15.69
CA GLN A 302 7.48 -6.54 16.82
C GLN A 302 8.95 -6.25 17.11
N GLY A 303 9.29 -5.97 18.35
CA GLY A 303 10.62 -5.48 18.67
C GLY A 303 11.01 -5.62 20.13
N ASN A 304 12.24 -5.20 20.41
CA ASN A 304 12.76 -5.08 21.77
C ASN A 304 13.43 -3.72 21.92
N VAL A 305 13.24 -3.08 23.06
CA VAL A 305 13.90 -1.82 23.40
C VAL A 305 14.64 -1.97 24.72
N LYS A 306 15.92 -1.60 24.71
CA LYS A 306 16.77 -1.59 25.90
C LYS A 306 17.27 -0.18 26.17
N LEU A 307 16.91 0.37 27.33
CA LEU A 307 17.23 1.74 27.74
C LEU A 307 18.02 1.73 29.05
N GLY A 308 19.17 2.41 29.07
CA GLY A 308 19.98 2.62 30.26
C GLY A 308 19.80 4.04 30.81
N PHE A 309 19.53 4.17 32.11
CA PHE A 309 19.35 5.45 32.79
C PHE A 309 20.38 5.67 33.90
N ASN A 310 20.81 6.91 34.10
CA ASN A 310 21.56 7.27 35.30
C ASN A 310 20.63 7.52 36.50
N LYS A 311 21.20 7.71 37.70
CA LYS A 311 20.45 7.96 38.95
C LYS A 311 19.55 9.22 38.93
N LYS A 312 19.73 10.12 37.96
CA LYS A 312 18.93 11.33 37.77
C LYS A 312 17.85 11.16 36.69
N GLY A 313 17.69 9.94 36.14
CA GLY A 313 16.70 9.63 35.11
C GLY A 313 17.08 10.09 33.69
N ARG A 314 18.34 10.47 33.43
CA ARG A 314 18.79 10.74 32.06
C ARG A 314 19.15 9.43 31.35
N ILE A 315 18.73 9.30 30.10
CA ILE A 315 19.12 8.21 29.21
C ILE A 315 20.63 8.31 28.93
N LEU A 316 21.33 7.20 29.07
CA LEU A 316 22.76 7.01 28.76
C LEU A 316 22.96 6.18 27.50
N ALA A 317 22.05 5.25 27.22
CA ALA A 317 22.04 4.41 26.02
C ALA A 317 20.61 3.99 25.68
N ALA A 318 20.35 3.82 24.40
CA ALA A 318 19.13 3.27 23.86
C ALA A 318 19.47 2.31 22.71
N ASP A 319 19.01 1.07 22.81
CA ASP A 319 19.17 0.02 21.81
C ASP A 319 17.77 -0.47 21.39
N LEU A 320 17.54 -0.55 20.09
CA LEU A 320 16.22 -0.82 19.51
C LEU A 320 16.36 -1.83 18.38
N TYR A 321 15.65 -2.94 18.54
CA TYR A 321 15.49 -3.98 17.54
C TYR A 321 14.04 -3.99 17.04
N ILE A 322 13.84 -3.93 15.72
CA ILE A 322 12.50 -3.92 15.10
C ILE A 322 12.43 -4.92 13.95
N ILE A 323 11.37 -5.72 13.98
CA ILE A 323 10.82 -6.47 12.87
C ILE A 323 9.58 -5.70 12.40
N GLN A 324 9.58 -5.28 11.13
CA GLN A 324 8.46 -4.56 10.53
C GLN A 324 7.66 -5.46 9.60
N GLN A 325 6.35 -5.53 9.82
CA GLN A 325 5.44 -6.31 8.99
C GLN A 325 4.94 -5.48 7.80
N ASN A 326 5.59 -5.61 6.64
CA ASN A 326 5.23 -4.90 5.41
C ASN A 326 4.14 -5.57 4.56
N GLY A 327 3.71 -6.78 4.95
CA GLY A 327 2.93 -7.64 4.06
C GLY A 327 3.76 -8.10 2.85
N PRO A 328 3.14 -8.36 1.69
CA PRO A 328 3.82 -8.91 0.53
C PRO A 328 4.64 -7.88 -0.26
N ASN A 329 4.44 -6.59 -0.02
CA ASN A 329 5.06 -5.53 -0.82
C ASN A 329 6.18 -4.80 -0.05
N SER A 330 6.90 -3.90 -0.71
CA SER A 330 8.02 -3.17 -0.09
C SER A 330 7.64 -2.26 1.10
N GLY A 331 6.37 -1.89 1.26
CA GLY A 331 5.93 -0.99 2.34
C GLY A 331 6.65 0.38 2.41
N PHE A 332 6.46 1.09 3.53
CA PHE A 332 7.18 2.32 3.87
C PHE A 332 8.26 2.03 4.91
N PRO A 333 9.39 2.77 4.94
CA PRO A 333 10.49 2.50 5.87
C PRO A 333 10.23 3.05 7.29
N ASP A 334 9.09 2.71 7.89
CA ASP A 334 8.67 3.21 9.22
C ASP A 334 9.70 2.86 10.32
N LEU A 335 10.35 1.69 10.22
CA LEU A 335 11.42 1.26 11.13
C LEU A 335 12.62 2.22 11.12
N ALA A 336 12.89 2.88 9.99
CA ALA A 336 13.95 3.88 9.91
C ALA A 336 13.55 5.17 10.63
N SER A 337 12.26 5.54 10.57
CA SER A 337 11.72 6.65 11.36
C SER A 337 11.71 6.35 12.86
N ALA A 338 11.44 5.10 13.25
CA ALA A 338 11.53 4.66 14.64
C ALA A 338 12.98 4.75 15.16
N GLY A 339 13.95 4.24 14.39
CA GLY A 339 15.38 4.41 14.72
C GLY A 339 15.80 5.88 14.82
N GLY A 340 15.35 6.72 13.89
CA GLY A 340 15.65 8.16 13.92
C GLY A 340 14.98 8.94 15.05
N ALA A 341 13.94 8.41 15.68
CA ALA A 341 13.33 9.03 16.86
C ALA A 341 14.11 8.76 18.16
N LEU A 342 15.00 7.76 18.16
CA LEU A 342 15.87 7.44 19.30
C LEU A 342 17.25 8.11 19.23
N SER A 343 17.75 8.44 18.03
CA SER A 343 19.02 9.17 17.81
C SER A 343 18.88 10.67 18.10
#